data_AF-A0A7H8MFP2-F1
#
_entry.id   AF-A0A7H8MFP2-F1
#
_cell.length_a   1.000
_cell.length_b   1.000
_cell.length_c   1.000
_cell.angle_alpha   90.00
_cell.angle_beta   90.00
_cell.angle_gamma   90.00
#
_symmetry.space_group_name_H-M   'P 1'
#
loop_
_entity.id
_entity.type
_entity.pdbx_description
1 polymer ?
#
loop_
_entity_poly.entity_id
_entity_poly.type
_entity_poly.pdbx_seq_one_letter_code
_entity_poly.pdbx_strand_id
1 'polypeptide(L)'
;MGLVPNVAILVNAPGVDPAKVVRAVTKVLGPGTNVLNLHESKYESSSGGGRSSSYLDLYKKAATTCPGLSWTVLAAIGQVESDHGRNAGRSSAGALGPMQFMPATWKAYGVDGDGDGKADIMNPFDAIPGAAKYLCANGAGRGGKQLYRAVWHYNHADWYVQKVLNLAKAYAARYD
;
A
#
# COMPACT_ATOMS: atom_id res chain seq x y z
N MET A 1 -40.68 0.32 -13.59
CA MET A 1 -39.27 0.36 -13.15
C MET A 1 -38.66 1.62 -13.74
N GLY A 2 -38.34 2.61 -12.90
CA GLY A 2 -37.82 3.91 -13.34
C GLY A 2 -36.37 4.05 -12.90
N LEU A 3 -35.53 4.61 -13.77
CA LEU A 3 -34.20 5.08 -13.41
C LEU A 3 -34.35 6.47 -12.81
N VAL A 4 -33.78 6.69 -11.62
CA VAL A 4 -33.74 8.00 -10.99
C VAL A 4 -32.61 8.80 -11.63
N PRO A 5 -32.88 9.92 -12.32
CA PRO A 5 -31.82 10.77 -12.83
C PRO A 5 -31.01 11.34 -11.66
N ASN A 6 -29.69 11.43 -11.81
CA ASN A 6 -28.72 11.98 -10.83
C ASN A 6 -28.36 11.07 -9.63
N VAL A 7 -28.42 9.74 -9.76
CA VAL A 7 -27.91 8.82 -8.71
C VAL A 7 -26.42 8.51 -8.95
N ALA A 8 -25.59 8.77 -7.94
CA ALA A 8 -24.19 8.34 -7.91
C ALA A 8 -24.06 7.06 -7.09
N ILE A 9 -23.44 6.02 -7.66
CA ILE A 9 -23.21 4.74 -6.98
C ILE A 9 -21.70 4.53 -6.85
N LEU A 10 -21.22 4.44 -5.62
CA LEU A 10 -19.84 4.11 -5.32
C LEU A 10 -19.71 2.59 -5.16
N VAL A 11 -18.94 1.94 -6.04
CA VAL A 11 -18.67 0.50 -5.98
C VAL A 11 -17.21 0.28 -5.64
N ASN A 12 -16.92 -0.32 -4.48
CA ASN A 12 -15.57 -0.73 -4.10
C ASN A 12 -15.44 -2.25 -4.24
N ALA A 13 -14.71 -2.71 -5.26
CA ALA A 13 -14.53 -4.12 -5.59
C ALA A 13 -13.02 -4.45 -5.75
N PRO A 14 -12.28 -4.57 -4.63
CA PRO A 14 -10.85 -4.82 -4.67
C PRO A 14 -10.54 -6.16 -5.33
N GLY A 15 -9.60 -6.18 -6.28
CA GLY A 15 -9.18 -7.39 -7.01
C GLY A 15 -10.07 -7.77 -8.20
N VAL A 16 -11.09 -6.98 -8.55
CA VAL A 16 -11.92 -7.18 -9.75
C VAL A 16 -11.50 -6.19 -10.82
N ASP A 17 -11.36 -6.66 -12.06
CA ASP A 17 -11.10 -5.81 -13.23
C ASP A 17 -12.14 -4.66 -13.31
N PRO A 18 -11.70 -3.39 -13.28
CA PRO A 18 -12.60 -2.24 -13.38
C PRO A 18 -13.50 -2.29 -14.62
N ALA A 19 -13.03 -2.79 -15.77
CA ALA A 19 -13.84 -2.93 -16.97
C ALA A 19 -15.00 -3.93 -16.77
N LYS A 20 -14.78 -4.97 -15.98
CA LYS A 20 -15.81 -5.95 -15.60
C LYS A 20 -16.85 -5.33 -14.66
N VAL A 21 -16.40 -4.49 -13.72
CA VAL A 21 -17.27 -3.73 -12.80
C VAL A 21 -18.13 -2.75 -13.59
N VAL A 22 -17.55 -1.95 -14.48
CA VAL A 22 -18.27 -1.00 -15.34
C VAL A 22 -19.31 -1.73 -16.20
N ARG A 23 -18.95 -2.84 -16.86
CA ARG A 23 -19.90 -3.64 -17.66
C ARG A 23 -21.06 -4.18 -16.83
N ALA A 24 -20.79 -4.66 -15.61
CA ALA A 24 -21.84 -5.13 -14.70
C ALA A 24 -22.78 -3.99 -14.28
N VAL A 25 -22.24 -2.83 -13.94
CA VAL A 25 -23.00 -1.64 -13.55
C VAL A 25 -23.86 -1.12 -14.71
N THR A 26 -23.29 -0.99 -15.92
CA THR A 26 -24.03 -0.56 -17.12
C THR A 26 -25.13 -1.54 -17.51
N LYS A 27 -24.94 -2.86 -17.29
CA LYS A 27 -25.97 -3.87 -17.55
C LYS A 27 -27.19 -3.73 -16.64
N VAL A 28 -26.99 -3.29 -15.39
CA VAL A 28 -28.07 -3.09 -14.41
C VAL A 28 -28.76 -1.74 -14.61
N LEU A 29 -28.00 -0.68 -14.91
CA LEU A 29 -28.51 0.70 -14.97
C LEU A 29 -28.90 1.17 -16.37
N GLY A 30 -28.51 0.43 -17.41
CA GLY A 30 -28.85 0.73 -18.80
C GLY A 30 -27.88 1.69 -19.52
N PRO A 31 -28.00 1.80 -20.86
CA PRO A 31 -27.02 2.44 -21.74
C PRO A 31 -26.93 3.98 -21.69
N GLY A 32 -27.57 4.64 -20.71
CA GLY A 32 -27.50 6.10 -20.48
C GLY A 32 -26.72 6.51 -19.24
N THR A 33 -26.03 5.58 -18.58
CA THR A 33 -25.35 5.83 -17.29
C THR A 33 -23.92 6.32 -17.50
N ASN A 34 -23.57 7.46 -16.91
CA ASN A 34 -22.19 7.92 -16.80
C ASN A 34 -21.48 7.12 -15.71
N VAL A 35 -20.67 6.13 -16.11
CA VAL A 35 -19.85 5.37 -15.16
C VAL A 35 -18.48 6.03 -15.07
N LEU A 36 -18.26 6.79 -14.01
CA LEU A 36 -16.96 7.37 -13.69
C LEU A 36 -16.10 6.33 -12.96
N ASN A 37 -15.06 5.83 -13.62
CA ASN A 37 -14.07 5.01 -12.94
C ASN A 37 -13.16 5.93 -12.11
N LEU A 38 -13.33 5.90 -10.80
CA LEU A 38 -12.53 6.67 -9.84
C LEU A 38 -11.22 5.97 -9.45
N HIS A 39 -10.83 4.91 -10.16
CA HIS A 39 -9.55 4.26 -9.93
C HIS A 39 -8.40 5.19 -10.34
N GLU A 40 -7.80 5.83 -9.33
CA GLU A 40 -6.37 6.06 -9.25
C GLU A 40 -5.73 6.72 -10.49
N SER A 41 -6.43 7.66 -11.13
CA SER A 41 -5.91 8.45 -12.26
C SER A 41 -4.72 9.37 -11.90
N LYS A 42 -4.17 9.24 -10.68
CA LYS A 42 -2.90 9.83 -10.25
C LYS A 42 -1.70 8.89 -10.38
N TYR A 43 -1.89 7.61 -10.70
CA TYR A 43 -0.79 6.63 -10.83
C TYR A 43 -0.70 5.95 -12.20
N GLU A 44 -1.46 6.40 -13.21
CA GLU A 44 -1.11 6.09 -14.60
C GLU A 44 0.00 7.03 -15.06
N SER A 45 1.25 6.63 -14.83
CA SER A 45 2.34 7.11 -15.68
C SER A 45 2.51 6.14 -16.84
N SER A 46 2.48 6.70 -18.04
CA SER A 46 2.47 6.00 -19.31
C SER A 46 3.80 5.31 -19.62
N SER A 47 3.70 4.16 -20.31
CA SER A 47 4.71 3.55 -21.20
C SER A 47 6.00 2.97 -20.59
N GLY A 48 5.99 1.64 -20.38
CA GLY A 48 7.19 0.81 -20.24
C GLY A 48 6.95 -0.55 -19.59
N GLY A 49 6.46 -1.54 -20.34
CA GLY A 49 6.55 -2.98 -19.99
C GLY A 49 6.01 -3.43 -18.62
N GLY A 50 4.71 -3.76 -18.54
CA GLY A 50 4.24 -4.85 -17.69
C GLY A 50 4.23 -4.68 -16.16
N ARG A 51 4.09 -3.49 -15.58
CA ARG A 51 3.87 -3.34 -14.12
C ARG A 51 2.72 -2.42 -13.78
N SER A 52 1.50 -2.94 -13.92
CA SER A 52 0.42 -2.57 -13.00
C SER A 52 0.48 -3.56 -11.83
N SER A 53 1.02 -3.12 -10.69
CA SER A 53 0.98 -3.88 -9.44
C SER A 53 0.28 -3.03 -8.40
N SER A 54 -0.82 -3.54 -7.85
CA SER A 54 -1.49 -2.87 -6.75
C SER A 54 -0.55 -2.76 -5.54
N TYR A 55 -0.82 -1.84 -4.60
CA TYR A 55 -0.09 -1.79 -3.33
C TYR A 55 -0.06 -3.16 -2.62
N LEU A 56 -1.15 -3.92 -2.72
CA LEU A 56 -1.23 -5.29 -2.20
C LEU A 56 -0.15 -6.19 -2.82
N ASP A 57 0.02 -6.15 -4.14
CA ASP A 57 1.05 -6.93 -4.84
C ASP A 57 2.45 -6.48 -4.47
N LEU A 58 2.66 -5.16 -4.30
CA LEU A 58 3.93 -4.60 -3.84
C LEU A 58 4.27 -5.06 -2.42
N TYR A 59 3.32 -5.04 -1.49
CA TYR A 59 3.54 -5.55 -0.13
C TYR A 59 3.87 -7.04 -0.13
N LYS A 60 3.13 -7.85 -0.90
CA LYS A 60 3.37 -9.29 -1.04
C LYS A 60 4.76 -9.55 -1.59
N LYS A 61 5.14 -8.88 -2.68
CA LYS A 61 6.46 -9.01 -3.30
C LYS A 61 7.57 -8.57 -2.35
N ALA A 62 7.46 -7.40 -1.73
CA ALA A 62 8.50 -6.88 -0.85
C ALA A 62 8.73 -7.75 0.38
N ALA A 63 7.67 -8.34 0.96
CA ALA A 63 7.79 -9.26 2.09
C ALA A 63 8.68 -10.47 1.78
N THR A 64 8.71 -10.94 0.53
CA THR A 64 9.55 -12.09 0.13
C THR A 64 11.05 -11.84 0.30
N THR A 65 11.48 -10.58 0.38
CA THR A 65 12.88 -10.20 0.63
C THR A 65 13.33 -10.44 2.08
N CYS A 66 12.38 -10.67 3.00
CA CYS A 66 12.65 -10.94 4.41
C CYS A 66 11.92 -12.21 4.88
N PRO A 67 12.61 -13.37 4.93
CA PRO A 67 12.00 -14.61 5.42
C PRO A 67 11.35 -14.42 6.79
N GLY A 68 10.07 -14.79 6.89
CA GLY A 68 9.26 -14.69 8.12
C GLY A 68 8.56 -13.34 8.36
N LEU A 69 8.81 -12.32 7.54
CA LEU A 69 8.03 -11.08 7.57
C LEU A 69 6.74 -11.27 6.78
N SER A 70 5.58 -11.07 7.42
CA SER A 70 4.30 -11.08 6.71
C SER A 70 4.09 -9.80 5.89
N TRP A 71 3.57 -9.95 4.67
CA TRP A 71 3.13 -8.82 3.84
C TRP A 71 2.07 -7.96 4.52
N THR A 72 1.26 -8.55 5.42
CA THR A 72 0.22 -7.83 6.16
C THR A 72 0.80 -6.81 7.14
N VAL A 73 2.04 -7.00 7.61
CA VAL A 73 2.74 -6.00 8.43
C VAL A 73 3.12 -4.79 7.59
N LEU A 74 3.63 -5.00 6.38
CA LEU A 74 3.94 -3.91 5.45
C LEU A 74 2.67 -3.15 5.04
N ALA A 75 1.59 -3.87 4.75
CA ALA A 75 0.30 -3.26 4.44
C ALA A 75 -0.24 -2.43 5.61
N ALA A 76 -0.17 -2.95 6.84
CA ALA A 76 -0.59 -2.22 8.03
C ALA A 76 0.22 -0.94 8.26
N ILE A 77 1.55 -0.99 8.10
CA ILE A 77 2.39 0.22 8.19
C ILE A 77 2.00 1.21 7.10
N GLY A 78 1.94 0.79 5.84
CA GLY A 78 1.60 1.69 4.75
C GLY A 78 0.19 2.31 4.86
N GLN A 79 -0.78 1.59 5.44
CA GLN A 79 -2.08 2.16 5.78
C GLN A 79 -1.97 3.21 6.89
N VAL A 80 -1.27 2.90 7.98
CA VAL A 80 -1.11 3.83 9.12
C VAL A 80 -0.35 5.09 8.73
N GLU A 81 0.66 4.95 7.90
CA GLU A 81 1.56 6.05 7.52
C GLU A 81 0.94 7.00 6.50
N SER A 82 0.32 6.48 5.45
CA SER A 82 -0.09 7.31 4.31
C SER A 82 -1.41 6.87 3.68
N ASP A 83 -2.12 5.94 4.32
CA ASP A 83 -3.31 5.32 3.76
C ASP A 83 -3.06 4.69 2.38
N HIS A 84 -1.98 3.92 2.27
CA HIS A 84 -1.46 3.30 1.03
C HIS A 84 -1.11 4.33 -0.05
N GLY A 85 -0.39 5.38 0.35
CA GLY A 85 0.10 6.42 -0.56
C GLY A 85 -0.92 7.52 -0.87
N ARG A 86 -2.18 7.38 -0.42
CA ARG A 86 -3.22 8.42 -0.63
C ARG A 86 -2.83 9.75 0.02
N ASN A 87 -2.03 9.71 1.08
CA ASN A 87 -1.47 10.86 1.79
C ASN A 87 0.05 10.74 1.97
N ALA A 88 0.80 10.48 0.89
CA ALA A 88 2.27 10.31 0.91
C ALA A 88 3.11 11.61 0.99
N GLY A 89 2.46 12.73 1.33
CA GLY A 89 3.11 14.04 1.38
C GLY A 89 4.08 14.19 2.55
N ARG A 90 4.84 15.30 2.56
CA ARG A 90 5.72 15.61 3.69
C ARG A 90 4.90 15.84 4.96
N SER A 91 5.19 15.07 6.00
CA SER A 91 4.62 15.29 7.34
C SER A 91 5.25 16.49 8.05
N SER A 92 4.64 16.95 9.15
CA SER A 92 5.22 17.98 10.02
C SER A 92 6.57 17.60 10.62
N ALA A 93 6.81 16.31 10.85
CA ALA A 93 8.10 15.77 11.30
C ALA A 93 9.13 15.63 10.17
N GLY A 94 8.74 15.86 8.92
CA GLY A 94 9.61 15.78 7.75
C GLY A 94 9.73 14.39 7.13
N ALA A 95 8.94 13.41 7.58
CA ALA A 95 8.82 12.10 6.93
C ALA A 95 8.13 12.21 5.56
N LEU A 96 8.50 11.33 4.63
CA LEU A 96 8.17 11.40 3.21
C LEU A 96 7.70 10.07 2.63
N GLY A 97 6.83 10.15 1.63
CA GLY A 97 6.50 9.03 0.77
C GLY A 97 5.49 8.05 1.38
N PRO A 98 5.14 6.99 0.65
CA PRO A 98 4.05 6.10 1.03
C PRO A 98 4.34 5.27 2.29
N MET A 99 5.60 5.17 2.69
CA MET A 99 6.02 4.51 3.94
C MET A 99 6.55 5.49 4.99
N GLN A 100 6.32 6.80 4.79
CA GLN A 100 6.68 7.91 5.68
C GLN A 100 8.08 7.77 6.29
N PHE A 101 9.08 7.61 5.43
CA PHE A 101 10.45 7.53 5.86
C PHE A 101 10.99 8.90 6.29
N MET A 102 11.71 8.92 7.42
CA MET A 102 12.62 10.03 7.70
C MET A 102 13.79 10.00 6.70
N PRO A 103 14.27 11.16 6.21
CA PRO A 103 15.37 11.21 5.23
C PRO A 103 16.65 10.48 5.69
N ALA A 104 16.97 10.54 6.99
CA ALA A 104 18.11 9.83 7.56
C ALA A 104 17.94 8.30 7.49
N THR A 105 16.74 7.80 7.79
CA THR A 105 16.41 6.38 7.65
C THR A 105 16.46 5.95 6.18
N TRP A 106 15.92 6.76 5.27
CA TRP A 106 16.01 6.49 3.83
C TRP A 106 17.45 6.41 3.34
N LYS A 107 18.34 7.28 3.83
CA LYS A 107 19.77 7.23 3.48
C LYS A 107 20.42 5.88 3.83
N ALA A 108 19.97 5.21 4.89
CA ALA A 108 20.52 3.93 5.32
C ALA A 108 19.80 2.71 4.71
N TYR A 109 18.48 2.81 4.48
CA TYR A 109 17.64 1.66 4.14
C TYR A 109 16.91 1.78 2.80
N GLY A 110 16.98 2.93 2.13
CA GLY A 110 16.47 3.12 0.78
C GLY A 110 17.06 2.10 -0.18
N VAL A 111 16.24 1.67 -1.14
CA VAL A 111 16.60 0.73 -2.19
C VAL A 111 15.94 1.17 -3.48
N ASP A 112 16.62 0.94 -4.60
CA ASP A 112 16.02 0.93 -5.93
C ASP A 112 15.34 -0.44 -6.09
N GLY A 113 14.03 -0.47 -5.88
CA GLY A 113 13.22 -1.67 -5.76
C GLY A 113 12.63 -2.17 -7.08
N ASP A 114 12.51 -1.29 -8.07
CA ASP A 114 12.09 -1.63 -9.44
C ASP A 114 13.24 -1.74 -10.44
N GLY A 115 14.45 -1.29 -10.08
CA GLY A 115 15.67 -1.40 -10.87
C GLY A 115 15.79 -0.31 -11.94
N ASP A 116 15.18 0.87 -11.72
CA ASP A 116 15.22 1.99 -12.66
C ASP A 116 16.52 2.82 -12.57
N GLY A 117 17.40 2.49 -11.62
CA GLY A 117 18.68 3.17 -11.36
C GLY A 117 18.59 4.24 -10.26
N LYS A 118 17.44 4.45 -9.62
CA LYS A 118 17.21 5.49 -8.63
C LYS A 118 16.41 4.99 -7.44
N ALA A 119 16.98 5.08 -6.24
CA ALA A 119 16.21 4.89 -5.00
C ALA A 119 15.41 6.16 -4.66
N ASP A 120 14.12 6.20 -5.00
CA ASP A 120 13.23 7.35 -4.76
C ASP A 120 12.27 7.11 -3.58
N ILE A 121 12.41 7.92 -2.52
CA ILE A 121 11.57 7.84 -1.31
C ILE A 121 10.07 8.03 -1.58
N MET A 122 9.73 8.72 -2.67
CA MET A 122 8.35 8.99 -3.07
C MET A 122 7.77 7.87 -3.95
N ASN A 123 8.63 7.02 -4.54
CA ASN A 123 8.21 5.93 -5.39
C ASN A 123 7.78 4.72 -4.54
N PRO A 124 6.52 4.25 -4.62
CA PRO A 124 6.08 3.06 -3.87
C PRO A 124 6.85 1.79 -4.23
N PHE A 125 7.36 1.68 -5.45
CA PHE A 125 8.16 0.55 -5.89
C PHE A 125 9.52 0.47 -5.16
N ASP A 126 9.98 1.58 -4.59
CA ASP A 126 11.22 1.68 -3.79
C ASP A 126 10.93 1.72 -2.30
N ALA A 127 9.95 2.56 -1.91
CA ALA A 127 9.63 2.81 -0.51
C ALA A 127 9.13 1.54 0.20
N ILE A 128 8.32 0.71 -0.46
CA ILE A 128 7.80 -0.52 0.15
C ILE A 128 8.91 -1.57 0.34
N PRO A 129 9.76 -1.87 -0.66
CA PRO A 129 10.96 -2.68 -0.44
C PRO A 129 11.92 -2.09 0.61
N GLY A 130 12.07 -0.76 0.66
CA GLY A 130 12.85 -0.07 1.68
C GLY A 130 12.32 -0.35 3.10
N ALA A 131 10.99 -0.32 3.28
CA ALA A 131 10.35 -0.67 4.54
C ALA A 131 10.56 -2.14 4.91
N ALA A 132 10.47 -3.05 3.94
CA ALA A 132 10.78 -4.47 4.16
C ALA A 132 12.24 -4.66 4.62
N LYS A 133 13.21 -4.02 3.94
CA LYS A 133 14.62 -4.04 4.34
C LYS A 133 14.84 -3.49 5.74
N TYR A 134 14.23 -2.35 6.06
CA TYR A 134 14.31 -1.73 7.39
C TYR A 134 13.80 -2.66 8.49
N LEU A 135 12.60 -3.22 8.32
CA LEU A 135 12.02 -4.16 9.29
C LEU A 135 12.87 -5.43 9.43
N CYS A 136 13.39 -5.94 8.31
CA CYS A 136 14.23 -7.14 8.32
C CYS A 136 15.52 -6.93 9.10
N ALA A 137 16.20 -5.81 8.86
CA ALA A 137 17.42 -5.44 9.58
C ALA A 137 17.18 -5.31 11.10
N ASN A 138 15.97 -4.89 11.50
CA ASN A 138 15.57 -4.81 12.91
C ASN A 138 15.06 -6.14 13.50
N GLY A 139 14.99 -7.20 12.68
CA GLY A 139 14.69 -8.56 13.09
C GLY A 139 13.24 -9.00 12.95
N ALA A 140 12.43 -8.30 12.16
CA ALA A 140 11.00 -8.59 12.02
C ALA A 140 10.71 -10.02 11.55
N GLY A 141 11.56 -10.58 10.68
CA GLY A 141 11.42 -11.95 10.18
C GLY A 141 11.48 -13.05 11.26
N ARG A 142 11.99 -12.73 12.46
CA ARG A 142 12.01 -13.66 13.60
C ARG A 142 10.67 -13.75 14.34
N GLY A 143 9.68 -12.93 13.99
CA GLY A 143 8.37 -12.94 14.62
C GLY A 143 8.38 -12.55 16.11
N GLY A 144 7.25 -12.78 16.79
CA GLY A 144 7.11 -12.63 18.24
C GLY A 144 7.63 -11.29 18.78
N LYS A 145 8.45 -11.35 19.84
CA LYS A 145 9.07 -10.16 20.47
C LYS A 145 9.96 -9.37 19.50
N GLN A 146 10.58 -10.03 18.52
CA GLN A 146 11.47 -9.36 17.56
C GLN A 146 10.68 -8.59 16.51
N LEU A 147 9.53 -9.10 16.09
CA LEU A 147 8.59 -8.35 15.26
C LEU A 147 8.08 -7.11 16.00
N TYR A 148 7.67 -7.27 17.26
CA TYR A 148 7.25 -6.14 18.09
C TYR A 148 8.33 -5.05 18.14
N ARG A 149 9.56 -5.43 18.47
CA ARG A 149 10.70 -4.51 18.55
C ARG A 149 11.02 -3.86 17.20
N ALA A 150 10.92 -4.59 16.10
CA ALA A 150 11.18 -4.03 14.77
C ALA A 150 10.14 -2.97 14.37
N VAL A 151 8.87 -3.20 14.68
CA VAL A 151 7.81 -2.20 14.47
C VAL A 151 7.98 -1.02 15.43
N TRP A 152 8.42 -1.27 16.68
CA TRP A 152 8.74 -0.19 17.62
C TRP A 152 9.88 0.69 17.13
N HIS A 153 10.91 0.13 16.50
CA HIS A 153 11.97 0.95 15.88
C HIS A 153 11.45 1.82 14.72
N TYR A 154 10.43 1.35 14.01
CA TYR A 154 9.77 2.14 12.96
C TYR A 154 9.10 3.40 13.54
N ASN A 155 8.42 3.25 14.67
CA ASN A 155 7.87 4.35 15.46
C ASN A 155 7.86 3.96 16.95
N HIS A 156 8.62 4.70 17.76
CA HIS A 156 8.92 4.43 19.18
C HIS A 156 7.71 4.64 20.11
N ALA A 157 6.59 3.99 19.82
CA ALA A 157 5.36 4.10 20.58
C ALA A 157 4.62 2.77 20.62
N ASP A 158 4.34 2.26 21.81
CA ASP A 158 3.67 0.97 21.98
C ASP A 158 2.27 0.95 21.37
N TRP A 159 1.55 2.08 21.43
CA TRP A 159 0.24 2.22 20.79
C TRP A 159 0.33 2.07 19.27
N TYR A 160 1.43 2.53 18.65
CA TYR A 160 1.66 2.37 17.21
C TYR A 160 1.90 0.90 16.88
N VAL A 161 2.75 0.23 17.66
CA VAL A 161 3.04 -1.20 17.47
C VAL A 161 1.76 -2.03 17.57
N GLN A 162 0.96 -1.79 18.60
CA GLN A 162 -0.33 -2.47 18.78
C GLN A 162 -1.28 -2.20 17.61
N LYS A 163 -1.39 -0.94 17.16
CA LYS A 163 -2.21 -0.57 16.01
C LYS A 163 -1.79 -1.32 14.75
N VAL A 164 -0.51 -1.31 14.43
CA VAL A 164 0.05 -2.02 13.26
C VAL A 164 -0.19 -3.51 13.35
N LEU A 165 0.11 -4.15 14.48
CA LEU A 165 -0.05 -5.61 14.62
C LEU A 165 -1.51 -6.05 14.62
N ASN A 166 -2.42 -5.27 15.18
CA ASN A 166 -3.86 -5.56 15.12
C ASN A 166 -4.40 -5.40 13.70
N LEU A 167 -3.95 -4.37 12.98
CA LEU A 167 -4.32 -4.14 11.59
C LEU A 167 -3.75 -5.22 10.67
N ALA A 168 -2.50 -5.66 10.90
CA ALA A 168 -1.90 -6.77 10.17
C ALA A 168 -2.68 -8.09 10.35
N LYS A 169 -3.22 -8.34 11.55
CA LYS A 169 -4.13 -9.48 11.80
C LYS A 169 -5.45 -9.32 11.03
N ALA A 170 -6.01 -8.11 10.98
CA ALA A 170 -7.22 -7.84 10.21
C ALA A 170 -7.02 -8.05 8.70
N TYR A 171 -5.85 -7.66 8.18
CA TYR A 171 -5.48 -7.96 6.79
C TYR A 171 -5.35 -9.46 6.54
N ALA A 172 -4.69 -10.21 7.43
CA ALA A 172 -4.59 -11.66 7.29
C ALA A 172 -6.00 -12.28 7.22
N ALA A 173 -6.87 -11.97 8.18
CA ALA A 173 -8.23 -12.50 8.22
C ALA A 173 -9.11 -12.13 7.01
N ARG A 174 -8.79 -11.05 6.27
CA ARG A 174 -9.56 -10.59 5.11
C ARG A 174 -9.06 -11.14 3.78
N TYR A 175 -7.79 -11.54 3.70
CA TYR A 175 -7.12 -11.94 2.48
C TYR A 175 -6.59 -13.38 2.50
N ASP A 176 -6.87 -14.12 3.59
CA ASP A 176 -6.78 -15.58 3.66
C ASP A 176 -7.93 -16.27 2.90
#